data_AF-A0A3N1T1E4-F1
#
_entry.id   AF-A0A3N1T1E4-F1
#
_cell.length_a   1.000
_cell.length_b   1.000
_cell.length_c   1.000
_cell.angle_alpha   90.00
_cell.angle_beta   90.00
_cell.angle_gamma   90.00
#
_symmetry.space_group_name_H-M   'P 1'
#
loop_
_entity.id
_entity.type
_entity.pdbx_description
1 polymer ?
#
loop_
_entity_poly.entity_id
_entity_poly.type
_entity_poly.pdbx_seq_one_letter_code
_entity_poly.pdbx_strand_id
1 'polypeptide(L)'
;MHFLDDSLLPENQEKLVIQAAPYGPEWLPGDADDLPLTMDEHVQAAVDCYNAGATVLHIHARELDGHGSKRMSMFNELLGRLREAVPDMVLQIGGSISFAPEDEGADAKWLSYDTRHLLAELTPRPDQVTIAINTSQMNIVEIMSEEDLAGTSIAKPDYYQAYRDMVVEAGPDFYLEHLKRLHANDIQPHFQLATLAQLETVERLIRSGVYTGPLVLNYVAIGGGFAGRHPADLIEFVRRVPDGAVLTIESSMRAVAPMNAVAIALGVHVRVGNEDNLWARKGEPMSSVRQVEQMVRIADALGRDIASGAEAKKIYHLGEYYEDSDQTLARLGMVPNRRPGQRGFMLRETAR
;
A
#
# COMPACT_ATOMS: atom_id res chain seq x y z
N MET A 1 -17.21 6.40 -0.87
CA MET A 1 -17.16 7.69 -1.58
C MET A 1 -18.45 7.92 -2.32
N HIS A 2 -19.10 9.07 -2.11
CA HIS A 2 -20.25 9.49 -2.90
C HIS A 2 -19.82 10.30 -4.12
N PHE A 3 -20.44 10.05 -5.26
CA PHE A 3 -20.25 10.83 -6.47
C PHE A 3 -21.46 11.74 -6.67
N LEU A 4 -21.23 13.04 -6.56
CA LEU A 4 -22.14 14.12 -6.91
C LEU A 4 -21.83 14.63 -8.32
N ASP A 5 -22.70 15.49 -8.86
CA ASP A 5 -22.57 16.06 -10.21
C ASP A 5 -21.21 16.72 -10.47
N ASP A 6 -20.54 17.20 -9.41
CA ASP A 6 -19.27 17.92 -9.45
C ASP A 6 -18.06 17.11 -8.92
N SER A 7 -18.24 15.85 -8.51
CA SER A 7 -17.17 15.04 -7.89
C SER A 7 -16.04 14.63 -8.85
N LEU A 8 -16.32 14.68 -10.16
CA LEU A 8 -15.33 14.38 -11.20
C LEU A 8 -14.68 15.64 -11.78
N LEU A 9 -15.01 16.82 -11.26
CA LEU A 9 -14.31 18.05 -11.62
C LEU A 9 -12.92 18.04 -10.97
N PRO A 10 -11.82 18.20 -11.73
CA PRO A 10 -10.47 18.09 -11.19
C PRO A 10 -10.18 19.04 -10.02
N GLU A 11 -10.75 20.25 -10.06
CA GLU A 11 -10.61 21.26 -8.99
C GLU A 11 -11.26 20.85 -7.66
N ASN A 12 -12.16 19.86 -7.67
CA ASN A 12 -12.82 19.32 -6.49
C ASN A 12 -12.17 18.03 -5.96
N GLN A 13 -11.22 17.46 -6.70
CA GLN A 13 -10.47 16.28 -6.27
C GLN A 13 -9.26 16.69 -5.45
N GLU A 14 -8.88 15.87 -4.47
CA GLU A 14 -7.57 16.02 -3.85
C GLU A 14 -6.49 15.87 -4.91
N LYS A 15 -5.40 16.63 -4.76
CA LYS A 15 -4.21 16.42 -5.59
C LYS A 15 -3.76 14.96 -5.50
N LEU A 16 -3.32 14.42 -6.63
CA LEU A 16 -2.96 13.01 -6.72
C LEU A 16 -1.70 12.73 -5.89
N VAL A 17 -1.83 11.81 -4.95
CA VAL A 17 -0.68 11.17 -4.29
C VAL A 17 -0.25 9.98 -5.15
N ILE A 18 1.03 9.96 -5.52
CA ILE A 18 1.67 8.82 -6.19
C ILE A 18 2.58 8.14 -5.18
N GLN A 19 2.29 6.88 -4.90
CA GLN A 19 3.14 5.99 -4.11
C GLN A 19 4.08 5.22 -5.03
N ALA A 20 5.38 5.30 -4.76
CA ALA A 20 6.40 4.52 -5.44
C ALA A 20 6.78 3.29 -4.60
N ALA A 21 6.80 2.11 -5.21
CA ALA A 21 7.34 0.87 -4.67
C ALA A 21 8.50 0.40 -5.57
N PRO A 22 9.69 1.03 -5.43
CA PRO A 22 10.75 0.84 -6.41
C PRO A 22 11.35 -0.56 -6.42
N TYR A 23 11.08 -1.33 -5.37
CA TYR A 23 11.57 -2.68 -5.24
C TYR A 23 10.65 -3.52 -4.33
N GLY A 24 10.22 -4.65 -4.87
CA GLY A 24 9.46 -5.68 -4.18
C GLY A 24 10.29 -6.92 -3.92
N PRO A 25 10.02 -7.69 -2.86
CA PRO A 25 10.85 -8.81 -2.46
C PRO A 25 10.83 -10.01 -3.43
N GLU A 26 10.00 -9.98 -4.46
CA GLU A 26 9.83 -11.04 -5.46
C GLU A 26 10.77 -11.02 -6.65
N TRP A 27 11.46 -9.90 -6.92
CA TRP A 27 12.34 -9.77 -8.07
C TRP A 27 13.81 -9.88 -7.68
N LEU A 28 14.55 -10.77 -8.34
CA LEU A 28 15.98 -10.96 -8.09
C LEU A 28 16.84 -10.16 -9.08
N PRO A 29 18.13 -9.90 -8.75
CA PRO A 29 19.07 -9.27 -9.67
C PRO A 29 19.09 -10.00 -11.03
N GLY A 30 18.91 -9.25 -12.11
CA GLY A 30 18.81 -9.77 -13.46
C GLY A 30 17.38 -9.89 -14.00
N ASP A 31 16.34 -9.74 -13.17
CA ASP A 31 14.94 -9.74 -13.63
C ASP A 31 14.57 -8.43 -14.34
N ALA A 32 15.17 -7.32 -13.91
CA ALA A 32 15.17 -6.05 -14.61
C ALA A 32 16.50 -5.32 -14.36
N ASP A 33 16.91 -4.51 -15.34
CA ASP A 33 18.24 -3.88 -15.38
C ASP A 33 18.47 -2.83 -14.28
N ASP A 34 17.39 -2.27 -13.73
CA ASP A 34 17.41 -1.11 -12.84
C ASP A 34 16.82 -1.37 -11.46
N LEU A 35 16.74 -2.64 -11.04
CA LEU A 35 16.31 -3.01 -9.69
C LEU A 35 17.34 -2.54 -8.66
N PRO A 36 17.00 -1.60 -7.76
CA PRO A 36 17.93 -1.10 -6.74
C PRO A 36 18.34 -2.23 -5.78
N LEU A 37 19.64 -2.40 -5.52
CA LEU A 37 20.15 -3.51 -4.70
C LEU A 37 20.90 -3.01 -3.46
N THR A 38 21.87 -2.12 -3.67
CA THR A 38 22.68 -1.53 -2.61
C THR A 38 21.92 -0.45 -1.84
N MET A 39 22.41 -0.10 -0.65
CA MET A 39 21.84 0.99 0.15
C MET A 39 21.84 2.32 -0.61
N ASP A 40 22.90 2.61 -1.37
CA ASP A 40 23.00 3.83 -2.19
C ASP A 40 21.97 3.82 -3.32
N GLU A 41 21.78 2.68 -4.00
CA GLU A 41 20.79 2.56 -5.06
C GLU A 41 19.36 2.69 -4.54
N HIS A 42 19.03 2.13 -3.36
CA HIS A 42 17.71 2.32 -2.75
C HIS A 42 17.42 3.80 -2.46
N VAL A 43 18.40 4.52 -1.90
CA VAL A 43 18.25 5.95 -1.61
C VAL A 43 18.14 6.75 -2.91
N GLN A 44 18.95 6.43 -3.93
CA GLN A 44 18.89 7.12 -5.22
C GLN A 44 17.56 6.88 -5.93
N ALA A 45 17.05 5.65 -5.92
CA ALA A 45 15.74 5.33 -6.51
C ALA A 45 14.60 6.10 -5.83
N ALA A 46 14.66 6.27 -4.51
CA ALA A 46 13.71 7.10 -3.78
C ALA A 46 13.78 8.58 -4.19
N VAL A 47 15.00 9.14 -4.29
CA VAL A 47 15.23 10.51 -4.77
C VAL A 47 14.68 10.70 -6.18
N ASP A 48 14.96 9.77 -7.10
CA ASP A 48 14.53 9.86 -8.49
C ASP A 48 13.01 9.74 -8.61
N CYS A 49 12.38 8.82 -7.86
CA CYS A 49 10.92 8.72 -7.80
C CYS A 49 10.30 9.99 -7.21
N TYR A 50 10.89 10.57 -6.16
CA TYR A 50 10.43 11.82 -5.57
C TYR A 50 10.49 12.99 -6.57
N ASN A 51 11.61 13.12 -7.27
CA ASN A 51 11.79 14.14 -8.32
C ASN A 51 10.83 13.95 -9.51
N ALA A 52 10.44 12.71 -9.80
CA ALA A 52 9.46 12.39 -10.84
C ALA A 52 8.00 12.66 -10.43
N GLY A 53 7.72 12.90 -9.15
CA GLY A 53 6.39 13.26 -8.64
C GLY A 53 5.79 12.29 -7.62
N ALA A 54 6.51 11.25 -7.18
CA ALA A 54 6.07 10.40 -6.09
C ALA A 54 6.23 11.11 -4.74
N THR A 55 5.27 10.96 -3.83
CA THR A 55 5.31 11.59 -2.50
C THR A 55 5.19 10.61 -1.35
N VAL A 56 4.96 9.33 -1.66
CA VAL A 56 4.99 8.23 -0.70
C VAL A 56 5.95 7.18 -1.23
N LEU A 57 6.84 6.68 -0.38
CA LEU A 57 7.76 5.60 -0.69
C LEU A 57 7.35 4.35 0.09
N HIS A 58 7.06 3.26 -0.63
CA HIS A 58 6.94 1.92 -0.07
C HIS A 58 8.32 1.29 0.02
N ILE A 59 8.69 0.85 1.22
CA ILE A 59 10.07 0.49 1.55
C ILE A 59 10.18 -0.99 1.91
N HIS A 60 11.05 -1.66 1.16
CA HIS A 60 11.67 -2.94 1.51
C HIS A 60 13.19 -2.75 1.68
N ALA A 61 13.81 -3.59 2.49
CA ALA A 61 15.26 -3.71 2.56
C ALA A 61 15.70 -5.00 1.87
N ARG A 62 16.91 -5.02 1.32
CA ARG A 62 17.46 -6.18 0.59
C ARG A 62 18.84 -6.57 1.08
N GLU A 63 19.14 -7.84 0.93
CA GLU A 63 20.50 -8.35 0.93
C GLU A 63 21.13 -8.21 -0.47
N LEU A 64 22.45 -8.28 -0.56
CA LEU A 64 23.19 -8.12 -1.83
C LEU A 64 22.98 -9.27 -2.82
N ASP A 65 22.42 -10.40 -2.38
CA ASP A 65 22.00 -11.49 -3.27
C ASP A 65 20.61 -11.25 -3.88
N GLY A 66 19.95 -10.17 -3.47
CA GLY A 66 18.65 -9.76 -3.95
C GLY A 66 17.48 -10.06 -3.03
N HIS A 67 17.62 -11.00 -2.09
CA HIS A 67 16.50 -11.40 -1.25
C HIS A 67 16.10 -10.30 -0.26
N GLY A 68 14.83 -10.30 0.15
CA GLY A 68 14.33 -9.37 1.16
C GLY A 68 15.06 -9.55 2.50
N SER A 69 15.57 -8.45 3.06
CA SER A 69 16.23 -8.45 4.36
C SER A 69 15.23 -8.32 5.50
N LYS A 70 15.49 -9.06 6.59
CA LYS A 70 14.75 -9.00 7.86
C LYS A 70 15.46 -8.19 8.93
N ARG A 71 16.61 -7.59 8.61
CA ARG A 71 17.49 -6.95 9.58
C ARG A 71 16.97 -5.57 9.93
N MET A 72 16.47 -5.40 11.15
CA MET A 72 16.02 -4.09 11.66
C MET A 72 17.10 -3.01 11.53
N SER A 73 18.38 -3.39 11.66
CA SER A 73 19.50 -2.46 11.46
C SER A 73 19.57 -1.90 10.03
N MET A 74 19.22 -2.68 9.00
CA MET A 74 19.19 -2.19 7.62
C MET A 74 18.01 -1.26 7.39
N PHE A 75 16.83 -1.58 7.94
CA PHE A 75 15.67 -0.67 7.88
C PHE A 75 15.99 0.66 8.58
N ASN A 76 16.61 0.60 9.76
CA ASN A 76 17.02 1.78 10.51
C ASN A 76 18.03 2.64 9.74
N GLU A 77 19.05 2.02 9.14
CA GLU A 77 20.03 2.71 8.30
C GLU A 77 19.36 3.34 7.07
N LEU A 78 18.56 2.57 6.34
CA LEU A 78 17.86 3.04 5.14
C LEU A 78 16.92 4.20 5.47
N LEU A 79 16.09 4.07 6.52
CA LEU A 79 15.21 5.13 6.98
C LEU A 79 16.00 6.40 7.34
N GLY A 80 17.12 6.27 8.06
CA GLY A 80 18.00 7.40 8.38
C GLY A 80 18.46 8.16 7.14
N ARG A 81 18.97 7.43 6.14
CA ARG A 81 19.44 8.04 4.89
C ARG A 81 18.31 8.62 4.04
N LEU A 82 17.15 7.97 4.01
CA LEU A 82 15.97 8.49 3.31
C LEU A 82 15.43 9.77 3.94
N ARG A 83 15.43 9.88 5.27
CA ARG A 83 15.03 11.12 5.97
C ARG A 83 15.92 12.31 5.61
N GLU A 84 17.20 12.06 5.34
CA GLU A 84 18.13 13.09 4.87
C GLU A 84 17.92 13.41 3.38
N ALA A 85 17.74 12.39 2.54
CA ALA A 85 17.68 12.54 1.09
C ALA A 85 16.33 13.07 0.56
N VAL A 86 15.22 12.65 1.17
CA VAL A 86 13.84 12.99 0.77
C VAL A 86 12.98 13.38 1.99
N PRO A 87 13.31 14.46 2.71
CA PRO A 87 12.72 14.79 4.03
C PRO A 87 11.19 15.01 4.01
N ASP A 88 10.65 15.39 2.85
CA ASP A 88 9.21 15.66 2.69
C ASP A 88 8.41 14.45 2.20
N MET A 89 9.06 13.36 1.79
CA MET A 89 8.40 12.14 1.35
C MET A 89 7.86 11.35 2.54
N VAL A 90 6.65 10.81 2.40
CA VAL A 90 6.08 9.87 3.39
C VAL A 90 6.79 8.54 3.26
N LEU A 91 7.36 8.05 4.35
CA LEU A 91 8.10 6.78 4.38
C LEU A 91 7.22 5.67 4.98
N GLN A 92 6.75 4.78 4.12
CA GLN A 92 5.91 3.63 4.46
C GLN A 92 6.73 2.35 4.41
N ILE A 93 6.89 1.68 5.55
CA ILE A 93 7.51 0.36 5.59
C ILE A 93 6.52 -0.70 5.15
N GLY A 94 6.92 -1.54 4.19
CA GLY A 94 6.17 -2.72 3.82
C GLY A 94 6.10 -3.71 4.98
N GLY A 95 4.90 -4.25 5.25
CA GLY A 95 4.66 -5.27 6.28
C GLY A 95 5.18 -6.65 5.88
N SER A 96 5.94 -6.66 4.79
CA SER A 96 6.17 -7.77 3.88
C SER A 96 7.66 -8.19 3.93
N ILE A 97 8.23 -8.24 5.14
CA ILE A 97 9.68 -8.44 5.35
C ILE A 97 10.18 -9.87 5.02
N SER A 98 9.45 -10.69 4.25
CA SER A 98 9.69 -12.15 4.30
C SER A 98 9.19 -12.97 3.12
N PHE A 99 9.25 -12.44 1.91
CA PHE A 99 8.77 -13.18 0.73
C PHE A 99 9.83 -14.12 0.16
N ALA A 100 11.09 -13.99 0.57
CA ALA A 100 12.16 -14.89 0.17
C ALA A 100 12.24 -16.14 1.08
N PRO A 101 12.18 -17.36 0.52
CA PRO A 101 12.63 -18.57 1.20
C PRO A 101 14.10 -18.44 1.64
N GLU A 102 14.44 -18.90 2.85
CA GLU A 102 15.84 -18.86 3.34
C GLU A 102 16.72 -19.96 2.75
N ASP A 103 16.11 -21.08 2.34
CA ASP A 103 16.77 -22.25 1.77
C ASP A 103 16.19 -22.58 0.38
N GLU A 104 17.03 -23.07 -0.54
CA GLU A 104 16.57 -23.61 -1.83
C GLU A 104 15.55 -24.74 -1.59
N GLY A 105 14.31 -24.53 -2.03
CA GLY A 105 13.21 -25.51 -1.92
C GLY A 105 12.34 -25.41 -0.66
N ALA A 106 12.52 -24.40 0.21
CA ALA A 106 11.59 -24.14 1.32
C ALA A 106 10.37 -23.31 0.86
N ASP A 107 9.21 -23.55 1.48
CA ASP A 107 8.00 -22.73 1.24
C ASP A 107 8.25 -21.26 1.65
N ALA A 108 7.72 -20.30 0.88
CA ALA A 108 7.65 -18.91 1.32
C ALA A 108 6.75 -18.82 2.57
N LYS A 109 7.34 -18.48 3.72
CA LYS A 109 6.63 -18.38 5.00
C LYS A 109 6.61 -16.95 5.51
N TRP A 110 5.45 -16.52 5.98
CA TRP A 110 5.34 -15.30 6.77
C TRP A 110 6.14 -15.43 8.07
N LEU A 111 6.78 -14.34 8.49
CA LEU A 111 7.48 -14.31 9.77
C LEU A 111 6.52 -14.57 10.91
N SER A 112 7.10 -15.04 12.02
CA SER A 112 6.41 -15.04 13.30
C SER A 112 5.84 -13.64 13.59
N TYR A 113 4.73 -13.61 14.31
CA TYR A 113 4.04 -12.37 14.65
C TYR A 113 5.01 -11.42 15.36
N ASP A 114 5.81 -11.94 16.29
CA ASP A 114 6.81 -11.18 17.04
C ASP A 114 7.77 -10.41 16.14
N THR A 115 8.32 -11.03 15.09
CA THR A 115 9.26 -10.32 14.20
C THR A 115 8.57 -9.20 13.41
N ARG A 116 7.31 -9.40 12.99
CA ARG A 116 6.55 -8.35 12.29
C ARG A 116 6.19 -7.18 13.19
N HIS A 117 5.90 -7.45 14.46
CA HIS A 117 5.65 -6.41 15.45
C HIS A 117 6.85 -5.48 15.66
N LEU A 118 8.09 -5.95 15.43
CA LEU A 118 9.30 -5.12 15.54
C LEU A 118 9.35 -3.97 14.53
N LEU A 119 8.54 -4.00 13.46
CA LEU A 119 8.40 -2.84 12.56
C LEU A 119 7.89 -1.59 13.27
N ALA A 120 7.13 -1.76 14.36
CA ALA A 120 6.66 -0.65 15.18
C ALA A 120 7.77 -0.03 16.05
N GLU A 121 8.96 -0.65 16.09
CA GLU A 121 10.07 -0.29 16.98
C GLU A 121 11.29 0.25 16.18
N LEU A 122 11.13 0.48 14.87
CA LEU A 122 12.19 1.01 14.00
C LEU A 122 12.62 2.43 14.44
N THR A 123 13.93 2.68 14.33
CA THR A 123 14.56 3.95 14.71
C THR A 123 15.56 4.35 13.62
N PRO A 124 15.35 5.47 12.89
CA PRO A 124 14.31 6.47 13.12
C PRO A 124 12.91 5.96 12.78
N ARG A 125 11.90 6.57 13.43
CA ARG A 125 10.49 6.17 13.29
C ARG A 125 10.01 6.35 11.84
N PRO A 126 9.40 5.34 11.21
CA PRO A 126 8.72 5.50 9.92
C PRO A 126 7.44 6.33 10.06
N ASP A 127 6.90 6.84 8.96
CA ASP A 127 5.60 7.52 8.99
C ASP A 127 4.47 6.50 9.06
N GLN A 128 4.62 5.43 8.28
CA GLN A 128 3.61 4.39 8.14
C GLN A 128 4.23 2.99 8.16
N VAL A 129 3.41 2.02 8.58
CA VAL A 129 3.69 0.59 8.41
C VAL A 129 2.45 -0.05 7.80
N THR A 130 2.67 -0.84 6.75
CA THR A 130 1.62 -1.68 6.16
C THR A 130 1.11 -2.70 7.18
N ILE A 131 -0.22 -2.81 7.28
CA ILE A 131 -0.88 -3.84 8.08
C ILE A 131 -1.82 -4.67 7.22
N ALA A 132 -1.66 -6.00 7.30
CA ALA A 132 -2.61 -6.96 6.74
C ALA A 132 -3.71 -7.28 7.74
N ILE A 133 -4.93 -7.50 7.25
CA ILE A 133 -6.12 -7.82 8.05
C ILE A 133 -6.75 -9.09 7.52
N ASN A 134 -7.06 -10.04 8.40
CA ASN A 134 -7.58 -11.37 8.08
C ASN A 134 -6.59 -12.24 7.26
N THR A 135 -6.34 -13.47 7.73
CA THR A 135 -5.54 -14.44 6.99
C THR A 135 -6.17 -14.78 5.64
N SER A 136 -5.38 -14.78 4.56
CA SER A 136 -5.84 -15.08 3.20
C SER A 136 -4.71 -15.62 2.31
N GLN A 137 -5.05 -16.35 1.25
CA GLN A 137 -4.07 -16.72 0.22
C GLN A 137 -3.60 -15.47 -0.53
N MET A 138 -2.33 -15.43 -0.91
CA MET A 138 -1.71 -14.37 -1.71
C MET A 138 -0.87 -15.00 -2.82
N ASN A 139 -1.54 -15.72 -3.71
CA ASN A 139 -0.92 -16.30 -4.90
C ASN A 139 -0.63 -15.18 -5.92
N ILE A 140 0.53 -14.52 -5.81
CA ILE A 140 0.86 -13.35 -6.63
C ILE A 140 1.03 -13.71 -8.12
N VAL A 141 1.35 -14.97 -8.43
CA VAL A 141 1.58 -15.43 -9.81
C VAL A 141 0.29 -15.78 -10.54
N GLU A 142 -0.87 -15.86 -9.86
CA GLU A 142 -2.13 -16.33 -10.46
C GLU A 142 -2.53 -15.55 -11.72
N ILE A 143 -2.30 -14.24 -11.70
CA ILE A 143 -2.72 -13.32 -12.76
C ILE A 143 -1.53 -12.74 -13.54
N MET A 144 -0.33 -13.26 -13.32
CA MET A 144 0.84 -12.99 -14.14
C MET A 144 0.76 -13.87 -15.40
N SER A 145 1.00 -13.29 -16.58
CA SER A 145 1.07 -14.08 -17.82
C SER A 145 2.43 -14.77 -17.95
N GLU A 146 2.50 -15.85 -18.74
CA GLU A 146 3.79 -16.50 -19.07
C GLU A 146 4.81 -15.49 -19.60
N GLU A 147 4.35 -14.47 -20.31
CA GLU A 147 5.16 -13.39 -20.88
C GLU A 147 5.61 -12.36 -19.85
N ASP A 148 4.87 -12.19 -18.75
CA ASP A 148 5.34 -11.37 -17.62
C ASP A 148 6.48 -12.08 -16.87
N LEU A 149 6.47 -13.41 -16.88
CA LEU A 149 7.42 -14.24 -16.14
C LEU A 149 8.65 -14.64 -16.97
N ALA A 150 8.52 -14.68 -18.29
CA ALA A 150 9.57 -15.16 -19.18
C ALA A 150 10.91 -14.43 -18.96
N GLY A 151 11.95 -15.19 -18.60
CA GLY A 151 13.28 -14.66 -18.34
C GLY A 151 13.50 -14.11 -16.93
N THR A 152 12.47 -14.07 -16.09
CA THR A 152 12.57 -13.66 -14.68
C THR A 152 12.85 -14.85 -13.77
N SER A 153 13.29 -14.56 -12.55
CA SER A 153 13.53 -15.54 -11.51
C SER A 153 12.26 -16.29 -11.09
N ILE A 154 11.09 -15.63 -11.10
CA ILE A 154 9.78 -16.23 -10.79
C ILE A 154 9.43 -17.37 -11.75
N ALA A 155 9.94 -17.37 -12.99
CA ALA A 155 9.71 -18.50 -13.90
C ALA A 155 10.42 -19.81 -13.48
N LYS A 156 11.35 -19.77 -12.52
CA LYS A 156 12.01 -20.98 -11.99
C LYS A 156 10.97 -21.81 -11.21
N PRO A 157 10.83 -23.13 -11.46
CA PRO A 157 9.74 -23.93 -10.89
C PRO A 157 9.57 -23.83 -9.39
N ASP A 158 10.66 -23.92 -8.62
CA ASP A 158 10.60 -23.88 -7.15
C ASP A 158 10.20 -22.49 -6.65
N TYR A 159 10.68 -21.42 -7.29
CA TYR A 159 10.35 -20.04 -6.93
C TYR A 159 8.92 -19.68 -7.32
N TYR A 160 8.46 -20.13 -8.49
CA TYR A 160 7.06 -20.04 -8.91
C TYR A 160 6.13 -20.73 -7.89
N GLN A 161 6.47 -21.94 -7.47
CA GLN A 161 5.67 -22.70 -6.51
C GLN A 161 5.59 -21.98 -5.16
N ALA A 162 6.71 -21.45 -4.66
CA ALA A 162 6.75 -20.71 -3.40
C ALA A 162 5.77 -19.52 -3.41
N TYR A 163 5.70 -18.76 -4.50
CA TYR A 163 4.76 -17.64 -4.63
C TYR A 163 3.32 -18.07 -4.91
N ARG A 164 3.12 -19.21 -5.56
CA ARG A 164 1.80 -19.75 -5.85
C ARG A 164 1.05 -20.18 -4.59
N ASP A 165 1.76 -20.80 -3.65
CA ASP A 165 1.15 -21.37 -2.44
C ASP A 165 1.23 -20.42 -1.23
N MET A 166 1.64 -19.17 -1.46
CA MET A 166 1.83 -18.19 -0.41
C MET A 166 0.52 -17.79 0.28
N VAL A 167 0.57 -17.67 1.61
CA VAL A 167 -0.55 -17.27 2.48
C VAL A 167 -0.10 -16.12 3.37
N VAL A 168 -0.88 -15.04 3.39
CA VAL A 168 -0.72 -13.94 4.35
C VAL A 168 -1.38 -14.30 5.65
N GLU A 169 -0.58 -14.60 6.67
CA GLU A 169 -1.09 -14.86 8.00
C GLU A 169 -1.32 -13.54 8.76
N ALA A 170 -2.58 -13.19 9.00
CA ALA A 170 -2.99 -11.93 9.64
C ALA A 170 -4.24 -12.14 10.49
N GLY A 171 -4.17 -13.08 11.43
CA GLY A 171 -5.24 -13.36 12.37
C GLY A 171 -5.48 -12.22 13.38
N PRO A 172 -6.56 -12.29 14.18
CA PRO A 172 -6.87 -11.28 15.19
C PRO A 172 -5.75 -10.97 16.16
N ASP A 173 -5.07 -11.99 16.68
CA ASP A 173 -3.97 -11.80 17.62
C ASP A 173 -2.85 -10.95 17.02
N PHE A 174 -2.56 -11.11 15.72
CA PHE A 174 -1.60 -10.28 15.01
C PHE A 174 -2.08 -8.84 14.90
N TYR A 175 -3.18 -8.57 14.19
CA TYR A 175 -3.50 -7.17 13.87
C TYR A 175 -3.88 -6.36 15.11
N LEU A 176 -4.43 -6.98 16.16
CA LEU A 176 -4.76 -6.29 17.42
C LEU A 176 -3.49 -5.83 18.14
N GLU A 177 -2.51 -6.72 18.32
CA GLU A 177 -1.24 -6.36 18.95
C GLU A 177 -0.43 -5.41 18.06
N HIS A 178 -0.46 -5.59 16.74
CA HIS A 178 0.27 -4.72 15.81
C HIS A 178 -0.28 -3.29 15.85
N LEU A 179 -1.60 -3.10 15.76
CA LEU A 179 -2.22 -1.78 15.86
C LEU A 179 -1.90 -1.09 17.19
N LYS A 180 -1.93 -1.83 18.30
CA LYS A 180 -1.56 -1.32 19.62
C LYS A 180 -0.12 -0.80 19.65
N ARG A 181 0.84 -1.56 19.09
CA ARG A 181 2.25 -1.14 19.04
C ARG A 181 2.49 0.04 18.09
N LEU A 182 1.83 0.05 16.93
CA LEU A 182 1.91 1.19 16.00
C LEU A 182 1.40 2.46 16.66
N HIS A 183 0.24 2.39 17.32
CA HIS A 183 -0.31 3.53 18.06
C HIS A 183 0.61 3.99 19.20
N ALA A 184 1.18 3.06 19.98
CA ALA A 184 2.09 3.39 21.07
C ALA A 184 3.40 4.07 20.61
N ASN A 185 3.75 3.93 19.33
CA ASN A 185 4.95 4.54 18.74
C ASN A 185 4.61 5.65 17.72
N ASP A 186 3.37 6.15 17.73
CA ASP A 186 2.88 7.20 16.82
C ASP A 186 3.08 6.86 15.32
N ILE A 187 3.00 5.59 14.94
CA ILE A 187 3.11 5.15 13.54
C ILE A 187 1.70 4.96 12.97
N GLN A 188 1.45 5.53 11.80
CA GLN A 188 0.16 5.40 11.15
C GLN A 188 0.03 4.03 10.46
N PRO A 189 -1.01 3.24 10.73
CA PRO A 189 -1.25 2.00 10.00
C PRO A 189 -1.70 2.31 8.57
N HIS A 190 -1.07 1.66 7.59
CA HIS A 190 -1.52 1.65 6.20
C HIS A 190 -2.20 0.30 5.91
N PHE A 191 -3.52 0.29 5.87
CA PHE A 191 -4.29 -0.96 5.75
C PHE A 191 -4.25 -1.49 4.31
N GLN A 192 -3.59 -2.62 4.09
CA GLN A 192 -3.62 -3.33 2.81
C GLN A 192 -4.80 -4.30 2.79
N LEU A 193 -5.81 -3.98 1.98
CA LEU A 193 -7.07 -4.71 1.92
C LEU A 193 -7.32 -5.19 0.50
N ALA A 194 -7.53 -6.49 0.37
CA ALA A 194 -7.82 -7.15 -0.89
C ALA A 194 -9.30 -7.43 -1.10
N THR A 195 -10.11 -7.40 -0.03
CA THR A 195 -11.53 -7.76 -0.09
C THR A 195 -12.38 -6.86 0.80
N LEU A 196 -13.68 -6.76 0.48
CA LEU A 196 -14.64 -6.05 1.32
C LEU A 196 -14.76 -6.67 2.73
N ALA A 197 -14.54 -7.98 2.88
CA ALA A 197 -14.57 -8.63 4.18
C ALA A 197 -13.48 -8.09 5.12
N GLN A 198 -12.31 -7.73 4.57
CA GLN A 198 -11.24 -7.10 5.34
C GLN A 198 -11.57 -5.65 5.70
N LEU A 199 -12.18 -4.89 4.78
CA LEU A 199 -12.71 -3.55 5.08
C LEU A 199 -13.75 -3.59 6.21
N GLU A 200 -14.66 -4.56 6.20
CA GLU A 200 -15.63 -4.75 7.28
C GLU A 200 -14.97 -5.10 8.62
N THR A 201 -13.86 -5.85 8.63
CA THR A 201 -13.08 -6.08 9.85
C THR A 201 -12.52 -4.75 10.37
N VAL A 202 -11.91 -3.91 9.51
CA VAL A 202 -11.38 -2.60 9.91
C VAL A 202 -12.50 -1.70 10.44
N GLU A 203 -13.67 -1.68 9.80
CA GLU A 203 -14.84 -0.95 10.31
C GLU A 203 -15.24 -1.42 11.71
N ARG A 204 -15.22 -2.73 11.99
CA ARG A 204 -15.50 -3.25 13.34
C ARG A 204 -14.46 -2.80 14.37
N LEU A 205 -13.18 -2.74 13.99
CA LEU A 205 -12.10 -2.24 14.85
C LEU A 205 -12.26 -0.75 15.18
N ILE A 206 -12.70 0.05 14.20
CA ILE A 206 -13.03 1.47 14.42
C ILE A 206 -14.21 1.59 15.38
N ARG A 207 -15.31 0.87 15.11
CA ARG A 207 -16.53 0.96 15.91
C ARG A 207 -16.34 0.53 17.35
N SER A 208 -15.48 -0.45 17.60
CA SER A 208 -15.13 -0.91 18.95
C SER A 208 -14.13 0.00 19.68
N GLY A 209 -13.57 1.00 19.00
CA GLY A 209 -12.54 1.88 19.56
C GLY A 209 -11.16 1.25 19.65
N VAL A 210 -10.94 0.09 19.01
CA VAL A 210 -9.60 -0.52 18.90
C VAL A 210 -8.70 0.32 17.99
N TYR A 211 -9.28 0.95 16.97
CA TYR A 211 -8.59 1.90 16.11
C TYR A 211 -9.29 3.26 16.11
N THR A 212 -8.58 4.32 16.51
CA THR A 212 -9.10 5.69 16.56
C THR A 212 -8.19 6.66 15.82
N GLY A 213 -8.03 6.45 14.51
CA GLY A 213 -7.18 7.31 13.66
C GLY A 213 -7.72 7.46 12.24
N PRO A 214 -7.01 8.23 11.39
CA PRO A 214 -7.33 8.37 9.97
C PRO A 214 -7.35 7.02 9.25
N LEU A 215 -8.25 6.82 8.31
CA LEU A 215 -8.35 5.54 7.60
C LEU A 215 -7.56 5.62 6.29
N VAL A 216 -6.33 5.13 6.29
CA VAL A 216 -5.46 5.04 5.10
C VAL A 216 -5.47 3.62 4.55
N LEU A 217 -5.96 3.46 3.33
CA LEU A 217 -6.26 2.18 2.69
C LEU A 217 -5.44 2.00 1.41
N ASN A 218 -5.02 0.77 1.15
CA ASN A 218 -4.56 0.32 -0.15
C ASN A 218 -5.46 -0.83 -0.64
N TYR A 219 -6.13 -0.64 -1.76
CA TYR A 219 -6.89 -1.71 -2.42
C TYR A 219 -5.93 -2.57 -3.25
N VAL A 220 -5.77 -3.84 -2.84
CA VAL A 220 -4.79 -4.75 -3.44
C VAL A 220 -5.46 -5.67 -4.47
N ALA A 221 -5.25 -5.38 -5.75
CA ALA A 221 -5.85 -6.07 -6.90
C ALA A 221 -4.84 -6.98 -7.63
N ILE A 222 -4.24 -7.93 -6.91
CA ILE A 222 -3.17 -8.81 -7.41
C ILE A 222 -3.60 -10.28 -7.60
N GLY A 223 -4.87 -10.63 -7.38
CA GLY A 223 -5.40 -11.98 -7.56
C GLY A 223 -4.94 -12.97 -6.48
N GLY A 224 -5.23 -14.26 -6.66
CA GLY A 224 -4.64 -15.31 -5.84
C GLY A 224 -5.19 -15.43 -4.43
N GLY A 225 -6.48 -15.15 -4.25
CA GLY A 225 -7.13 -14.97 -2.94
C GLY A 225 -7.37 -13.48 -2.61
N PHE A 226 -6.70 -12.58 -3.32
CA PHE A 226 -6.95 -11.14 -3.28
C PHE A 226 -7.91 -10.72 -4.40
N ALA A 227 -8.30 -9.44 -4.44
CA ALA A 227 -9.12 -8.93 -5.54
C ALA A 227 -8.43 -9.12 -6.90
N GLY A 228 -9.24 -9.39 -7.92
CA GLY A 228 -8.81 -9.39 -9.31
C GLY A 228 -8.73 -7.98 -9.89
N ARG A 229 -8.39 -7.90 -11.18
CA ARG A 229 -8.24 -6.63 -11.91
C ARG A 229 -9.53 -6.18 -12.60
N HIS A 230 -10.70 -6.64 -12.16
CA HIS A 230 -11.96 -6.27 -12.79
C HIS A 230 -12.38 -4.86 -12.33
N PRO A 231 -12.56 -3.87 -13.22
CA PRO A 231 -12.83 -2.48 -12.79
C PRO A 231 -14.10 -2.31 -11.95
N ALA A 232 -15.12 -3.17 -12.13
CA ALA A 232 -16.32 -3.11 -11.30
C ALA A 232 -16.03 -3.44 -9.82
N ASP A 233 -15.03 -4.27 -9.53
CA ASP A 233 -14.65 -4.61 -8.15
C ASP A 233 -13.98 -3.41 -7.47
N LEU A 234 -13.11 -2.70 -8.21
CA LEU A 234 -12.55 -1.42 -7.76
C LEU A 234 -13.66 -0.40 -7.47
N ILE A 235 -14.60 -0.22 -8.41
CA ILE A 235 -15.70 0.74 -8.25
C ILE A 235 -16.56 0.38 -7.02
N GLU A 236 -16.86 -0.90 -6.81
CA GLU A 236 -17.58 -1.34 -5.61
C GLU A 236 -16.77 -1.08 -4.35
N PHE A 237 -15.45 -1.33 -4.35
CA PHE A 237 -14.60 -1.03 -3.21
C PHE A 237 -14.60 0.47 -2.87
N VAL A 238 -14.39 1.33 -3.88
CA VAL A 238 -14.49 2.80 -3.78
C VAL A 238 -15.83 3.26 -3.20
N ARG A 239 -16.93 2.63 -3.66
CA ARG A 239 -18.28 2.91 -3.15
C ARG A 239 -18.43 2.58 -1.67
N ARG A 240 -17.76 1.52 -1.20
CA ARG A 240 -17.83 1.03 0.19
C ARG A 240 -16.88 1.74 1.16
N VAL A 241 -15.82 2.37 0.66
CA VAL A 241 -14.87 3.15 1.46
C VAL A 241 -15.55 4.41 2.04
N PRO A 242 -15.36 4.74 3.34
CA PRO A 242 -15.85 5.98 3.94
C PRO A 242 -15.32 7.24 3.24
N ASP A 243 -16.09 8.33 3.26
CA ASP A 243 -15.75 9.53 2.47
C ASP A 243 -14.53 10.27 3.02
N GLY A 244 -14.25 10.18 4.32
CA GLY A 244 -13.06 10.77 4.94
C GLY A 244 -11.84 9.84 4.98
N ALA A 245 -11.85 8.74 4.22
CA ALA A 245 -10.72 7.82 4.12
C ALA A 245 -9.84 8.14 2.92
N VAL A 246 -8.56 7.83 3.03
CA VAL A 246 -7.60 7.89 1.93
C VAL A 246 -7.53 6.52 1.28
N LEU A 247 -7.70 6.46 -0.04
CA LEU A 247 -7.62 5.21 -0.79
C LEU A 247 -6.55 5.31 -1.88
N THR A 248 -5.61 4.37 -1.83
CA THR A 248 -4.63 4.09 -2.89
C THR A 248 -5.00 2.77 -3.57
N ILE A 249 -4.77 2.64 -4.87
CA ILE A 249 -4.87 1.36 -5.58
C ILE A 249 -3.49 0.76 -5.84
N GLU A 250 -3.42 -0.56 -5.70
CA GLU A 250 -2.33 -1.41 -6.13
C GLU A 250 -2.89 -2.50 -7.06
N SER A 251 -2.20 -2.76 -8.16
CA SER A 251 -2.45 -3.92 -9.02
C SER A 251 -1.11 -4.40 -9.57
N SER A 252 -1.09 -5.49 -10.33
CA SER A 252 0.17 -6.09 -10.77
C SER A 252 0.37 -6.06 -12.29
N MET A 253 1.63 -6.07 -12.71
CA MET A 253 2.10 -6.17 -14.08
C MET A 253 1.57 -5.07 -14.99
N ARG A 254 1.42 -5.37 -16.29
CA ARG A 254 0.92 -4.44 -17.32
C ARG A 254 -0.48 -3.89 -17.04
N ALA A 255 -1.18 -4.39 -16.01
CA ALA A 255 -2.46 -3.84 -15.56
C ALA A 255 -2.34 -2.63 -14.64
N VAL A 256 -1.14 -2.33 -14.10
CA VAL A 256 -0.89 -1.16 -13.24
C VAL A 256 -1.37 0.13 -13.90
N ALA A 257 -0.89 0.44 -15.11
CA ALA A 257 -1.26 1.68 -15.80
C ALA A 257 -2.77 1.81 -16.09
N PRO A 258 -3.48 0.82 -16.68
CA PRO A 258 -4.91 0.96 -16.94
C PRO A 258 -5.77 0.98 -15.66
N MET A 259 -5.44 0.22 -14.61
CA MET A 259 -6.15 0.28 -13.34
C MET A 259 -5.96 1.64 -12.65
N ASN A 260 -4.72 2.16 -12.66
CA ASN A 260 -4.42 3.48 -12.13
C ASN A 260 -5.12 4.59 -12.92
N ALA A 261 -5.26 4.48 -14.25
CA ALA A 261 -6.01 5.45 -15.03
C ALA A 261 -7.49 5.52 -14.60
N VAL A 262 -8.12 4.37 -14.33
CA VAL A 262 -9.49 4.32 -13.77
C VAL A 262 -9.51 4.96 -12.37
N ALA A 263 -8.55 4.64 -11.52
CA ALA A 263 -8.46 5.18 -10.17
C ALA A 263 -8.28 6.71 -10.16
N ILE A 264 -7.38 7.26 -10.98
CA ILE A 264 -7.16 8.71 -11.10
C ILE A 264 -8.46 9.39 -11.53
N ALA A 265 -9.18 8.84 -12.51
CA ALA A 265 -10.46 9.37 -12.95
C ALA A 265 -11.52 9.36 -11.83
N LEU A 266 -11.50 8.37 -10.94
CA LEU A 266 -12.38 8.27 -9.77
C LEU A 266 -11.95 9.15 -8.58
N GLY A 267 -10.87 9.92 -8.68
CA GLY A 267 -10.33 10.73 -7.58
C GLY A 267 -9.48 9.93 -6.57
N VAL A 268 -9.14 8.68 -6.87
CA VAL A 268 -8.37 7.77 -6.01
C VAL A 268 -6.86 7.98 -6.21
N HIS A 269 -6.05 7.70 -5.19
CA HIS A 269 -4.58 7.77 -5.24
C HIS A 269 -3.99 6.48 -5.84
N VAL A 270 -2.73 6.52 -6.27
CA VAL A 270 -2.16 5.41 -7.06
C VAL A 270 -0.80 4.95 -6.55
N ARG A 271 -0.53 3.65 -6.75
CA ARG A 271 0.77 3.03 -6.50
C ARG A 271 1.37 2.51 -7.80
N VAL A 272 2.68 2.66 -7.96
CA VAL A 272 3.48 2.13 -9.08
C VAL A 272 4.87 1.73 -8.61
N GLY A 273 5.57 0.94 -9.41
CA GLY A 273 6.98 0.65 -9.20
C GLY A 273 7.35 -0.76 -9.63
N ASN A 274 8.65 -1.07 -9.56
CA ASN A 274 9.16 -2.38 -9.98
C ASN A 274 8.79 -3.52 -9.05
N GLU A 275 8.34 -3.24 -7.82
CA GLU A 275 7.60 -4.24 -7.02
C GLU A 275 6.40 -4.76 -7.81
N ASP A 276 5.54 -3.84 -8.24
CA ASP A 276 4.23 -4.20 -8.80
C ASP A 276 4.31 -4.58 -10.28
N ASN A 277 5.26 -4.01 -11.03
CA ASN A 277 5.35 -4.16 -12.48
C ASN A 277 6.76 -3.89 -13.06
N LEU A 278 7.23 -4.78 -13.93
CA LEU A 278 8.50 -4.61 -14.66
C LEU A 278 8.35 -3.99 -16.06
N TRP A 279 7.12 -3.86 -16.58
CA TRP A 279 6.88 -3.74 -18.02
C TRP A 279 6.13 -2.46 -18.41
N ALA A 280 6.59 -1.75 -19.45
CA ALA A 280 5.85 -0.66 -20.09
C ALA A 280 4.80 -1.23 -21.05
N ARG A 281 5.29 -2.06 -21.96
CA ARG A 281 4.53 -2.87 -22.90
C ARG A 281 5.05 -4.29 -22.79
N LYS A 282 4.40 -5.21 -23.47
CA LYS A 282 4.86 -6.60 -23.55
C LYS A 282 6.33 -6.66 -23.97
N GLY A 283 7.18 -7.18 -23.09
CA GLY A 283 8.63 -7.36 -23.31
C GLY A 283 9.45 -6.07 -23.33
N GLU A 284 8.87 -4.92 -22.97
CA GLU A 284 9.59 -3.64 -22.88
C GLU A 284 9.75 -3.27 -21.39
N PRO A 285 10.96 -3.36 -20.81
CA PRO A 285 11.20 -3.00 -19.41
C PRO A 285 10.87 -1.54 -19.10
N MET A 286 10.48 -1.29 -17.85
CA MET A 286 10.12 0.05 -17.38
C MET A 286 10.56 0.31 -15.94
N SER A 287 11.37 1.35 -15.77
CA SER A 287 11.80 1.79 -14.45
C SER A 287 10.65 2.34 -13.61
N SER A 288 10.78 2.21 -12.29
CA SER A 288 9.85 2.82 -11.34
C SER A 288 9.67 4.32 -11.57
N VAL A 289 10.76 5.03 -11.86
CA VAL A 289 10.76 6.46 -12.19
C VAL A 289 9.88 6.74 -13.41
N ARG A 290 10.05 5.98 -14.50
CA ARG A 290 9.22 6.14 -15.71
C ARG A 290 7.75 5.82 -15.45
N GLN A 291 7.46 4.89 -14.53
CA GLN A 291 6.09 4.57 -14.13
C GLN A 291 5.46 5.72 -13.35
N VAL A 292 6.21 6.38 -12.46
CA VAL A 292 5.77 7.62 -11.78
C VAL A 292 5.47 8.71 -12.81
N GLU A 293 6.40 8.98 -13.74
CA GLU A 293 6.19 9.96 -14.81
C GLU A 293 4.96 9.63 -15.68
N GLN A 294 4.66 8.34 -15.87
CA GLN A 294 3.46 7.92 -16.59
C GLN A 294 2.19 8.32 -15.84
N MET A 295 2.17 8.18 -14.51
CA MET A 295 1.03 8.61 -13.70
C MET A 295 0.89 10.13 -13.72
N VAL A 296 2.00 10.88 -13.66
CA VAL A 296 1.99 12.35 -13.81
C VAL A 296 1.36 12.76 -15.14
N ARG A 297 1.74 12.14 -16.25
CA ARG A 297 1.16 12.44 -17.57
C ARG A 297 -0.34 12.11 -17.65
N ILE A 298 -0.78 11.02 -17.01
CA ILE A 298 -2.21 10.65 -16.98
C ILE A 298 -3.00 11.66 -16.14
N ALA A 299 -2.47 12.06 -14.99
CA ALA A 299 -3.10 13.04 -14.11
C ALA A 299 -3.22 14.43 -14.79
N ASP A 300 -2.15 14.89 -15.44
CA ASP A 300 -2.13 16.13 -16.22
C ASP A 300 -3.16 16.12 -17.35
N ALA A 301 -3.27 15.00 -18.08
CA ALA A 301 -4.28 14.83 -19.13
C ALA A 301 -5.73 14.90 -18.60
N LEU A 302 -5.94 14.61 -17.32
CA LEU A 302 -7.23 14.72 -16.63
C LEU A 302 -7.38 16.03 -15.85
N GLY A 303 -6.37 16.91 -15.88
CA GLY A 303 -6.37 18.20 -15.16
C GLY A 303 -6.19 18.09 -13.64
N ARG A 304 -5.73 16.93 -13.13
CA ARG A 304 -5.53 16.69 -11.69
C ARG A 304 -4.07 16.94 -11.31
N ASP A 305 -3.84 17.93 -10.45
CA ASP A 305 -2.51 18.27 -9.96
C ASP A 305 -1.89 17.15 -9.11
N ILE A 306 -0.56 17.07 -9.10
CA ILE A 306 0.21 16.16 -8.23
C ILE A 306 0.43 16.81 -6.86
N ALA A 307 0.24 16.04 -5.79
CA ALA A 307 0.51 16.48 -4.44
C ALA A 307 2.02 16.66 -4.22
N SER A 308 2.43 17.69 -3.49
CA SER A 308 3.76 17.78 -2.88
C SER A 308 3.85 16.89 -1.64
N GLY A 309 5.06 16.63 -1.13
CA GLY A 309 5.24 15.84 0.09
C GLY A 309 4.48 16.40 1.31
N ALA A 310 4.45 17.72 1.47
CA ALA A 310 3.67 18.38 2.52
C ALA A 310 2.15 18.21 2.33
N GLU A 311 1.66 18.27 1.09
CA GLU A 311 0.25 18.02 0.77
C GLU A 311 -0.12 16.56 0.99
N ALA A 312 0.75 15.61 0.62
CA ALA A 312 0.54 14.18 0.88
C ALA A 312 0.42 13.89 2.38
N LYS A 313 1.31 14.45 3.22
CA LYS A 313 1.23 14.33 4.69
C LYS A 313 -0.10 14.86 5.24
N LYS A 314 -0.63 15.95 4.65
CA LYS A 314 -1.93 16.53 5.03
C LYS A 314 -3.11 15.66 4.57
N ILE A 315 -3.11 15.20 3.32
CA ILE A 315 -4.13 14.29 2.76
C ILE A 315 -4.19 13.02 3.62
N TYR A 316 -3.03 12.49 4.01
CA TYR A 316 -2.91 11.29 4.81
C TYR A 316 -3.22 11.52 6.30
N HIS A 317 -3.46 12.76 6.73
CA HIS A 317 -3.68 13.12 8.13
C HIS A 317 -2.58 12.59 9.06
N LEU A 318 -1.33 12.68 8.61
CA LEU A 318 -0.21 12.04 9.28
C LEU A 318 0.01 12.64 10.68
N GLY A 319 0.06 11.78 11.70
CA GLY A 319 0.21 12.18 13.10
C GLY A 319 -1.09 12.58 13.80
N GLU A 320 -2.25 12.46 13.14
CA GLU A 320 -3.55 12.65 13.77
C GLU A 320 -4.04 11.36 14.46
N TYR A 321 -4.61 11.51 15.66
CA TYR A 321 -5.40 10.49 16.34
C TYR A 321 -6.66 11.13 16.91
N TYR A 322 -7.70 10.32 17.06
CA TYR A 322 -9.01 10.73 17.53
C TYR A 322 -9.27 10.18 18.93
N GLU A 323 -10.04 10.93 19.71
CA GLU A 323 -10.31 10.68 21.13
C GLU A 323 -11.01 9.34 21.35
N ASP A 324 -12.00 9.03 20.52
CA ASP A 324 -12.81 7.82 20.64
C ASP A 324 -13.39 7.36 19.28
N SER A 325 -14.17 6.27 19.32
CA SER A 325 -14.81 5.72 18.13
C SER A 325 -15.89 6.64 17.53
N ASP A 326 -16.60 7.42 18.35
CA ASP A 326 -17.64 8.34 17.85
C ASP A 326 -17.00 9.51 17.08
N GLN A 327 -15.92 10.09 17.60
CA GLN A 327 -15.12 11.10 16.90
C GLN A 327 -14.50 10.53 15.62
N THR A 328 -13.96 9.31 15.67
CA THR A 328 -13.39 8.64 14.49
C THR A 328 -14.43 8.43 13.40
N LEU A 329 -15.61 7.91 13.75
CA LEU A 329 -16.70 7.71 12.79
C LEU A 329 -17.16 9.04 12.17
N ALA A 330 -17.26 10.11 12.96
CA ALA A 330 -17.60 11.43 12.47
C ALA A 330 -16.55 11.97 11.47
N ARG A 331 -15.26 11.87 11.80
CA ARG A 331 -14.15 12.31 10.94
C ARG A 331 -14.10 11.55 9.61
N LEU A 332 -14.43 10.26 9.63
CA LEU A 332 -14.47 9.42 8.43
C LEU A 332 -15.77 9.57 7.61
N GLY A 333 -16.73 10.40 8.07
CA GLY A 333 -18.04 10.52 7.42
C GLY A 333 -18.88 9.24 7.53
N MET A 334 -18.64 8.41 8.53
CA MET A 334 -19.35 7.16 8.78
C MET A 334 -20.62 7.40 9.60
N VAL A 335 -21.57 6.46 9.50
CA VAL A 335 -22.75 6.48 10.38
C VAL A 335 -22.34 6.20 11.83
N PRO A 336 -22.87 6.96 12.81
CA PRO A 336 -22.51 6.82 14.22
C PRO A 336 -22.93 5.45 14.76
N ASN A 337 -22.33 5.06 15.87
CA ASN A 337 -22.75 3.86 16.59
C ASN A 337 -24.20 4.00 17.09
N ARG A 338 -24.92 2.88 17.10
CA ARG A 338 -26.31 2.84 17.58
C ARG A 338 -26.35 3.05 19.09
N ARG A 339 -27.11 4.03 19.55
CA ARG A 339 -27.34 4.25 20.98
C ARG A 339 -28.40 3.29 21.54
N PRO A 340 -28.32 2.86 22.80
CA PRO A 340 -29.35 2.02 23.43
C PRO A 340 -30.76 2.60 23.24
N GLY A 341 -31.70 1.76 22.81
CA GLY A 341 -33.09 2.17 22.57
C GLY A 341 -33.37 2.80 21.20
N GLN A 342 -32.35 3.14 20.41
CA GLN A 342 -32.53 3.70 19.07
C GLN A 342 -32.93 2.63 18.06
N ARG A 343 -34.06 2.83 17.36
CA ARG A 343 -34.60 1.92 16.34
C ARG A 343 -34.50 2.55 14.95
N GLY A 344 -34.43 1.73 13.90
CA GLY A 344 -34.35 2.19 12.51
C GLY A 344 -32.92 2.43 12.02
N PHE A 345 -32.80 3.06 10.84
CA PHE A 345 -31.53 3.42 10.22
C PHE A 345 -30.85 4.56 10.97
N MET A 346 -29.52 4.48 11.07
CA MET A 346 -28.68 5.54 11.62
C MET A 346 -28.43 6.57 10.54
N LEU A 347 -28.49 7.86 10.90
CA LEU A 347 -28.17 8.96 10.00
C LEU A 347 -26.81 9.53 10.38
N ARG A 348 -26.04 9.99 9.38
CA ARG A 348 -24.83 10.76 9.62
C ARG A 348 -25.23 12.08 10.30
N GLU A 349 -24.56 12.42 11.39
CA GLU A 349 -24.71 13.76 11.96
C GLU A 349 -23.94 14.72 11.04
N THR A 350 -24.62 15.70 10.44
CA THR A 350 -23.91 16.75 9.70
C THR A 350 -23.18 17.63 10.71
N ALA A 351 -21.92 17.98 10.43
CA ALA A 351 -21.24 19.04 11.18
C ALA A 351 -22.14 20.28 11.14
N ARG A 352 -22.55 20.77 12.31
CA ARG A 352 -23.38 21.97 12.45
C ARG A 352 -22.54 23.22 12.37
#